data_AF-A0A453CSP4-F1
#
_entry.id   AF-A0A453CSP4-F1
#
_cell.length_a   1.000
_cell.length_b   1.000
_cell.length_c   1.000
_cell.angle_alpha   90.00
_cell.angle_beta   90.00
_cell.angle_gamma   90.00
#
_symmetry.space_group_name_H-M   'P 1'
#
loop_
_entity.id
_entity.type
_entity.pdbx_description
1 polymer ?
#
loop_
_entity_poly.entity_id
_entity_poly.type
_entity_poly.pdbx_seq_one_letter_code
_entity_poly.pdbx_strand_id
1 'polypeptide(L)'
;MTINYGVLLGFVPSDDAEVVLQSGQFKGITRFRVDDLQKPIENRGNITWESYARGAVYALQNSGYDLRKGIIGYISGVNGLDSSGLSSSAAVGIAYLLALENVNDLVLSPVDNIQLDKSIENRYLGLENGILDPSAILLSRYGYLTFMDCKTASPSYVYFSELSKSQQPQGRPPFKILLAFSGLQHNLPKSRGYNMRVFECKEAARALLCASGSEDAPILRKVDPGVYEAQKCILDENLAKRAEHYFSEMKRVVKGREAWARGDLQELGQLISASGRSSIVNYECGSKEMIQLYEILLKAPGVLGARFSGAGFRGCCLAIVESDRAEEAAAYVGAEYERSQPELVSKIPADRRVLVCEPGDSAQVILQS
;
A
#
# COMPACT_ATOMS: atom_id res chain seq x y z
N MET A 1 6.29 -4.61 -4.58
CA MET A 1 6.70 -5.93 -4.08
C MET A 1 5.80 -6.27 -2.92
N THR A 2 5.15 -7.42 -2.95
CA THR A 2 4.39 -7.99 -1.83
C THR A 2 5.35 -8.59 -0.80
N ILE A 3 4.82 -8.86 0.38
CA ILE A 3 5.53 -9.59 1.45
C ILE A 3 4.91 -10.97 1.64
N ASN A 4 5.59 -11.86 2.33
CA ASN A 4 5.12 -13.20 2.68
C ASN A 4 4.02 -13.23 3.78
N TYR A 5 3.32 -12.11 3.96
CA TYR A 5 2.16 -11.97 4.83
C TYR A 5 0.99 -11.46 3.99
N GLY A 6 -0.22 -11.96 4.26
CA GLY A 6 -1.40 -11.62 3.49
C GLY A 6 -2.70 -11.93 4.23
N VAL A 7 -3.79 -11.83 3.48
CA VAL A 7 -5.14 -12.20 3.92
C VAL A 7 -5.53 -13.49 3.23
N LEU A 8 -6.11 -14.42 4.00
CA LEU A 8 -6.67 -15.66 3.49
C LEU A 8 -8.18 -15.60 3.59
N LEU A 9 -8.87 -15.89 2.49
CA LEU A 9 -10.31 -16.10 2.44
C LEU A 9 -10.56 -17.56 2.02
N GLY A 10 -11.03 -18.37 2.96
CA GLY A 10 -11.64 -19.66 2.63
C GLY A 10 -13.09 -19.44 2.26
N PHE A 11 -13.54 -19.95 1.12
CA PHE A 11 -14.92 -19.75 0.66
C PHE A 11 -15.45 -20.97 -0.08
N VAL A 12 -16.78 -21.09 -0.10
CA VAL A 12 -17.55 -21.97 -0.98
C VAL A 12 -18.66 -21.14 -1.64
N PRO A 13 -19.14 -21.52 -2.84
CA PRO A 13 -20.34 -20.90 -3.39
C PRO A 13 -21.53 -21.10 -2.45
N SER A 14 -22.35 -20.06 -2.29
CA SER A 14 -23.69 -20.23 -1.72
C SER A 14 -24.60 -20.92 -2.75
N ASP A 15 -25.67 -21.56 -2.27
CA ASP A 15 -26.71 -22.15 -3.12
C ASP A 15 -27.56 -21.08 -3.85
N ASP A 16 -27.49 -19.82 -3.39
CA ASP A 16 -28.23 -18.68 -3.92
C ASP A 16 -27.38 -17.39 -3.95
N ALA A 17 -28.03 -16.22 -4.02
CA ALA A 17 -27.37 -14.92 -4.03
C ALA A 17 -26.85 -14.46 -2.65
N GLU A 18 -27.01 -15.25 -1.58
CA GLU A 18 -26.60 -14.85 -0.22
C GLU A 18 -25.09 -14.92 -0.03
N VAL A 19 -24.53 -13.86 0.53
CA VAL A 19 -23.17 -13.76 1.06
C VAL A 19 -23.23 -13.90 2.56
N VAL A 20 -22.51 -14.88 3.10
CA VAL A 20 -22.34 -15.09 4.54
C VAL A 20 -20.85 -15.09 4.85
N LEU A 21 -20.39 -14.10 5.62
CA LEU A 21 -18.98 -13.94 5.93
C LEU A 21 -18.73 -13.88 7.44
N GLN A 22 -17.65 -14.53 7.86
CA GLN A 22 -17.11 -14.42 9.20
C GLN A 22 -15.64 -13.99 9.15
N SER A 23 -15.21 -13.18 10.11
CA SER A 23 -13.81 -12.78 10.27
C SER A 23 -13.14 -13.49 11.44
N GLY A 24 -11.89 -13.88 11.28
CA GLY A 24 -11.04 -14.34 12.38
C GLY A 24 -10.57 -13.24 13.33
N GLN A 25 -10.65 -11.98 12.91
CA GLN A 25 -10.14 -10.83 13.67
C GLN A 25 -11.27 -9.96 14.24
N PHE A 26 -12.43 -9.93 13.59
CA PHE A 26 -13.58 -9.14 14.00
C PHE A 26 -14.76 -10.03 14.38
N LYS A 27 -15.44 -9.69 15.49
CA LYS A 27 -16.63 -10.42 15.94
C LYS A 27 -17.82 -10.15 15.00
N GLY A 28 -18.65 -11.18 14.83
CA GLY A 28 -19.92 -11.09 14.10
C GLY A 28 -19.92 -11.93 12.82
N ILE A 29 -21.10 -12.05 12.24
CA ILE A 29 -21.34 -12.66 10.93
C ILE A 29 -22.06 -11.62 10.10
N THR A 30 -21.54 -11.33 8.91
CA THR A 30 -22.19 -10.45 7.94
C THR A 30 -23.03 -11.29 7.00
N ARG A 31 -24.27 -10.86 6.76
CA ARG A 31 -25.18 -11.42 5.75
C ARG A 31 -25.74 -10.34 4.84
N PHE A 32 -25.72 -10.58 3.53
CA PHE A 32 -26.35 -9.73 2.52
C PHE A 32 -26.48 -10.48 1.20
N ARG A 33 -27.19 -9.92 0.22
CA ARG A 33 -27.32 -10.56 -1.09
C ARG A 33 -26.54 -9.82 -2.18
N VAL A 34 -26.00 -10.56 -3.14
CA VAL A 34 -25.29 -9.97 -4.30
C VAL A 34 -26.23 -9.33 -5.32
N ASP A 35 -27.52 -9.68 -5.30
CA ASP A 35 -28.57 -9.14 -6.15
C ASP A 35 -29.26 -7.89 -5.55
N ASP A 36 -28.95 -7.55 -4.30
CA ASP A 36 -29.33 -6.27 -3.71
C ASP A 36 -28.47 -5.15 -4.31
N LEU A 37 -29.11 -4.07 -4.78
CA LEU A 37 -28.41 -2.90 -5.30
C LEU A 37 -27.57 -2.24 -4.20
N GLN A 38 -26.25 -2.34 -4.31
CA GLN A 38 -25.34 -1.68 -3.37
C GLN A 38 -25.24 -0.18 -3.68
N LYS A 39 -25.15 0.64 -2.64
CA LYS A 39 -25.00 2.10 -2.74
C LYS A 39 -23.76 2.57 -1.98
N PRO A 40 -23.10 3.66 -2.42
CA PRO A 40 -21.96 4.23 -1.70
C PRO A 40 -22.29 4.53 -0.24
N ILE A 41 -21.28 4.42 0.62
CA ILE A 41 -21.42 4.72 2.05
C ILE A 41 -21.51 6.24 2.24
N GLU A 42 -22.62 6.70 2.82
CA GLU A 42 -22.84 8.13 3.09
C GLU A 42 -22.01 8.61 4.30
N ASN A 43 -21.90 7.78 5.34
CA ASN A 43 -21.15 8.12 6.56
C ASN A 43 -19.90 7.24 6.72
N ARG A 44 -18.72 7.83 6.46
CA ARG A 44 -17.42 7.14 6.60
C ARG A 44 -17.12 6.64 8.01
N GLY A 45 -17.78 7.18 9.04
CA GLY A 45 -17.66 6.68 10.41
C GLY A 45 -18.22 5.27 10.60
N ASN A 46 -19.02 4.79 9.64
CA ASN A 46 -19.64 3.47 9.67
C ASN A 46 -18.89 2.45 8.81
N ILE A 47 -17.69 2.77 8.31
CA ILE A 47 -16.89 1.81 7.56
C ILE A 47 -16.42 0.71 8.53
N THR A 48 -16.90 -0.49 8.29
CA THR A 48 -16.53 -1.72 9.01
C THR A 48 -15.86 -2.70 8.06
N TRP A 49 -15.30 -3.80 8.56
CA TRP A 49 -14.66 -4.82 7.72
C TRP A 49 -15.60 -5.39 6.64
N GLU A 50 -16.91 -5.42 6.90
CA GLU A 50 -17.92 -5.93 5.97
C GLU A 50 -18.21 -4.97 4.80
N SER A 51 -17.87 -3.68 4.97
CA SER A 51 -18.01 -2.66 3.93
C SER A 51 -17.20 -3.02 2.69
N TYR A 52 -16.07 -3.72 2.84
CA TYR A 52 -15.24 -4.15 1.71
C TYR A 52 -15.92 -5.24 0.87
N ALA A 53 -16.64 -6.18 1.50
CA ALA A 53 -17.39 -7.21 0.78
C ALA A 53 -18.55 -6.61 -0.03
N ARG A 54 -19.31 -5.70 0.59
CA ARG A 54 -20.37 -4.94 -0.09
C ARG A 54 -19.81 -4.03 -1.19
N GLY A 55 -18.64 -3.44 -0.94
CA GLY A 55 -17.91 -2.66 -1.91
C GLY A 55 -17.50 -3.47 -3.14
N ALA A 56 -17.02 -4.71 -2.96
CA ALA A 56 -16.69 -5.60 -4.07
C ALA A 56 -17.93 -5.90 -4.94
N VAL A 57 -19.06 -6.20 -4.30
CA VAL A 57 -20.36 -6.37 -5.01
C VAL A 57 -20.76 -5.09 -5.74
N TYR A 58 -20.65 -3.92 -5.10
CA TYR A 58 -20.92 -2.62 -5.72
C TYR A 58 -20.05 -2.37 -6.96
N ALA A 59 -18.75 -2.68 -6.88
CA ALA A 59 -17.81 -2.46 -7.97
C ALA A 59 -18.15 -3.35 -9.17
N LEU A 60 -18.43 -4.63 -8.94
CA LEU A 60 -18.84 -5.58 -9.98
C LEU A 60 -20.19 -5.17 -10.60
N GLN A 61 -21.20 -4.82 -9.80
CA GLN A 61 -22.51 -4.36 -10.29
C GLN A 61 -22.39 -3.13 -11.18
N ASN A 62 -21.63 -2.11 -10.75
CA ASN A 62 -21.47 -0.88 -11.54
C ASN A 62 -20.58 -1.04 -12.77
N SER A 63 -19.77 -2.09 -12.83
CA SER A 63 -19.06 -2.49 -14.05
C SER A 63 -19.94 -3.34 -14.99
N GLY A 64 -21.22 -3.57 -14.65
CA GLY A 64 -22.20 -4.24 -15.51
C GLY A 64 -22.28 -5.75 -15.33
N TYR A 65 -21.67 -6.31 -14.28
CA TYR A 65 -21.75 -7.75 -14.00
C TYR A 65 -23.04 -8.11 -13.23
N ASP A 66 -23.75 -9.13 -13.72
CA ASP A 66 -24.93 -9.71 -13.08
C ASP A 66 -24.50 -10.84 -12.13
N LEU A 67 -24.47 -10.55 -10.82
CA LEU A 67 -24.07 -11.52 -9.80
C LEU A 67 -25.28 -12.34 -9.36
N ARG A 68 -25.16 -13.67 -9.45
CA ARG A 68 -26.26 -14.61 -9.15
C ARG A 68 -25.97 -15.49 -7.94
N LYS A 69 -24.70 -15.74 -7.66
CA LYS A 69 -24.23 -16.57 -6.57
C LYS A 69 -23.46 -15.71 -5.56
N GLY A 70 -23.81 -15.86 -4.29
CA GLY A 70 -23.00 -15.34 -3.20
C GLY A 70 -21.94 -16.35 -2.75
N ILE A 71 -21.29 -16.03 -1.62
CA ILE A 71 -20.24 -16.85 -1.03
C ILE A 71 -20.52 -17.09 0.46
N ILE A 72 -20.24 -18.31 0.93
CA ILE A 72 -20.10 -18.58 2.36
C ILE A 72 -18.60 -18.64 2.63
N GLY A 73 -18.08 -17.76 3.48
CA GLY A 73 -16.63 -17.61 3.65
C GLY A 73 -16.16 -17.19 5.04
N TYR A 74 -14.89 -17.50 5.29
CA TYR A 74 -14.15 -17.12 6.47
C TYR A 74 -12.87 -16.40 6.06
N ILE A 75 -12.72 -15.15 6.49
CA ILE A 75 -11.56 -14.31 6.18
C ILE A 75 -10.68 -14.12 7.42
N SER A 76 -9.38 -14.28 7.26
CA SER A 76 -8.41 -13.97 8.30
C SER A 76 -7.15 -13.36 7.70
N GLY A 77 -6.75 -12.22 8.23
CA GLY A 77 -5.40 -11.69 8.07
C GLY A 77 -4.49 -12.13 9.21
N VAL A 78 -3.34 -11.47 9.28
CA VAL A 78 -2.38 -11.62 10.37
C VAL A 78 -2.87 -10.83 11.58
N ASN A 79 -3.09 -11.54 12.69
CA ASN A 79 -3.52 -10.93 13.95
C ASN A 79 -2.60 -9.76 14.36
N GLY A 80 -3.20 -8.62 14.72
CA GLY A 80 -2.48 -7.43 15.16
C GLY A 80 -1.95 -6.54 14.03
N LEU A 81 -2.17 -6.89 12.76
CA LEU A 81 -1.85 -6.05 11.60
C LEU A 81 -3.03 -5.20 11.09
N ASP A 82 -4.13 -5.17 11.83
CA ASP A 82 -5.30 -4.37 11.51
C ASP A 82 -4.94 -2.88 11.46
N SER A 83 -5.30 -2.20 10.37
CA SER A 83 -5.01 -0.77 10.17
C SER A 83 -3.53 -0.39 10.19
N SER A 84 -2.63 -1.33 9.92
CA SER A 84 -1.18 -1.18 10.01
C SER A 84 -0.49 -0.41 8.88
N GLY A 85 -1.25 0.05 7.87
CA GLY A 85 -0.68 0.74 6.70
C GLY A 85 0.00 -0.20 5.70
N LEU A 86 -0.29 -1.51 5.77
CA LEU A 86 0.19 -2.55 4.86
C LEU A 86 -0.88 -2.96 3.83
N SER A 87 -1.65 -1.99 3.33
CA SER A 87 -2.65 -2.24 2.26
C SER A 87 -3.71 -3.29 2.62
N SER A 88 -4.05 -3.42 3.91
CA SER A 88 -5.02 -4.42 4.38
C SER A 88 -6.41 -4.26 3.76
N SER A 89 -6.80 -3.04 3.39
CA SER A 89 -8.08 -2.76 2.73
C SER A 89 -8.13 -3.32 1.30
N ALA A 90 -7.11 -3.03 0.48
CA ALA A 90 -6.99 -3.55 -0.87
C ALA A 90 -6.84 -5.08 -0.89
N ALA A 91 -6.10 -5.66 0.07
CA ALA A 91 -5.95 -7.12 0.17
C ALA A 91 -7.30 -7.81 0.45
N VAL A 92 -8.11 -7.24 1.34
CA VAL A 92 -9.46 -7.73 1.63
C VAL A 92 -10.41 -7.51 0.44
N GLY A 93 -10.39 -6.33 -0.18
CA GLY A 93 -11.20 -6.01 -1.37
C GLY A 93 -10.93 -6.99 -2.52
N ILE A 94 -9.65 -7.20 -2.85
CA ILE A 94 -9.21 -8.15 -3.87
C ILE A 94 -9.61 -9.58 -3.51
N ALA A 95 -9.47 -10.01 -2.25
CA ALA A 95 -9.87 -11.36 -1.85
C ALA A 95 -11.37 -11.60 -2.13
N TYR A 96 -12.23 -10.62 -1.84
CA TYR A 96 -13.65 -10.72 -2.15
C TYR A 96 -13.96 -10.65 -3.64
N LEU A 97 -13.29 -9.77 -4.40
CA LEU A 97 -13.45 -9.71 -5.86
C LEU A 97 -13.12 -11.08 -6.48
N LEU A 98 -11.95 -11.64 -6.20
CA LEU A 98 -11.53 -12.94 -6.73
C LEU A 98 -12.47 -14.08 -6.34
N ALA A 99 -13.01 -14.08 -5.11
CA ALA A 99 -13.98 -15.09 -4.68
C ALA A 99 -15.34 -14.95 -5.40
N LEU A 100 -15.85 -13.72 -5.51
CA LEU A 100 -17.12 -13.45 -6.20
C LEU A 100 -17.02 -13.73 -7.71
N GLU A 101 -15.88 -13.40 -8.31
CA GLU A 101 -15.56 -13.74 -9.70
C GLU A 101 -15.56 -15.24 -9.91
N ASN A 102 -14.89 -15.98 -9.03
CA ASN A 102 -14.78 -17.43 -9.13
C ASN A 102 -16.16 -18.11 -9.07
N VAL A 103 -17.01 -17.75 -8.10
CA VAL A 103 -18.32 -18.42 -7.94
C VAL A 103 -19.35 -18.01 -8.97
N ASN A 104 -19.16 -16.86 -9.65
CA ASN A 104 -20.03 -16.38 -10.73
C ASN A 104 -19.45 -16.60 -12.12
N ASP A 105 -18.39 -17.42 -12.25
CA ASP A 105 -17.75 -17.77 -13.52
C ASP A 105 -17.29 -16.54 -14.34
N LEU A 106 -16.89 -15.46 -13.66
CA LEU A 106 -16.40 -14.23 -14.29
C LEU A 106 -14.91 -14.36 -14.63
N VAL A 107 -14.54 -13.94 -15.84
CA VAL A 107 -13.15 -13.92 -16.29
C VAL A 107 -12.67 -12.47 -16.39
N LEU A 108 -11.97 -12.03 -15.35
CA LEU A 108 -11.44 -10.68 -15.22
C LEU A 108 -9.91 -10.69 -15.19
N SER A 109 -9.28 -9.72 -15.85
CA SER A 109 -7.83 -9.57 -15.80
C SER A 109 -7.39 -8.95 -14.47
N PRO A 110 -6.11 -9.10 -14.08
CA PRO A 110 -5.56 -8.36 -12.95
C PRO A 110 -5.72 -6.84 -13.07
N VAL A 111 -5.70 -6.29 -14.29
CA VAL A 111 -5.88 -4.85 -14.54
C VAL A 111 -7.32 -4.41 -14.29
N ASP A 112 -8.30 -5.24 -14.66
CA ASP A 112 -9.71 -4.97 -14.35
C ASP A 112 -9.92 -4.97 -12.84
N ASN A 113 -9.36 -5.97 -12.15
CA ASN A 113 -9.40 -6.08 -10.69
C ASN A 113 -8.77 -4.88 -9.97
N ILE A 114 -7.69 -4.31 -10.50
CA ILE A 114 -7.11 -3.05 -9.99
C ILE A 114 -8.10 -1.89 -10.08
N GLN A 115 -8.86 -1.78 -11.18
CA GLN A 115 -9.86 -0.72 -11.33
C GLN A 115 -11.10 -0.97 -10.46
N LEU A 116 -11.50 -2.23 -10.30
CA LEU A 116 -12.60 -2.62 -9.41
C LEU A 116 -12.26 -2.26 -7.96
N ASP A 117 -11.09 -2.64 -7.45
CA ASP A 117 -10.65 -2.28 -6.09
C ASP A 117 -10.54 -0.76 -5.90
N LYS A 118 -10.02 -0.04 -6.90
CA LYS A 118 -10.04 1.43 -6.89
C LYS A 118 -11.47 1.98 -6.82
N SER A 119 -12.44 1.34 -7.49
CA SER A 119 -13.85 1.73 -7.40
C SER A 119 -14.42 1.51 -6.01
N ILE A 120 -14.06 0.40 -5.34
CA ILE A 120 -14.41 0.16 -3.92
C ILE A 120 -13.95 1.35 -3.08
N GLU A 121 -12.68 1.71 -3.17
CA GLU A 121 -12.11 2.75 -2.32
C GLU A 121 -12.62 4.15 -2.69
N ASN A 122 -12.57 4.54 -3.97
CA ASN A 122 -12.91 5.90 -4.42
C ASN A 122 -14.42 6.16 -4.45
N ARG A 123 -15.21 5.22 -4.97
CA ARG A 123 -16.64 5.42 -5.26
C ARG A 123 -17.54 4.90 -4.15
N TYR A 124 -17.20 3.76 -3.55
CA TYR A 124 -18.00 3.17 -2.49
C TYR A 124 -17.63 3.72 -1.10
N LEU A 125 -16.33 3.81 -0.76
CA LEU A 125 -15.84 4.29 0.54
C LEU A 125 -15.50 5.79 0.57
N GLY A 126 -15.26 6.41 -0.59
CA GLY A 126 -14.94 7.84 -0.74
C GLY A 126 -13.46 8.20 -0.47
N LEU A 127 -12.55 7.24 -0.46
CA LEU A 127 -11.11 7.47 -0.27
C LEU A 127 -10.42 7.72 -1.61
N GLU A 128 -9.64 8.79 -1.76
CA GLU A 128 -8.99 9.15 -3.05
C GLU A 128 -7.65 8.45 -3.27
N ASN A 129 -7.52 7.18 -2.87
CA ASN A 129 -6.28 6.42 -3.04
C ASN A 129 -5.99 6.11 -4.53
N GLY A 130 -4.71 5.86 -4.82
CA GLY A 130 -4.25 5.45 -6.14
C GLY A 130 -4.34 3.94 -6.35
N ILE A 131 -3.69 3.45 -7.41
CA ILE A 131 -3.68 2.01 -7.77
C ILE A 131 -2.50 1.23 -7.19
N LEU A 132 -1.60 1.86 -6.41
CA LEU A 132 -0.35 1.22 -5.99
C LEU A 132 -0.59 -0.09 -5.25
N ASP A 133 -1.46 -0.05 -4.26
CA ASP A 133 -1.77 -1.16 -3.36
C ASP A 133 -2.38 -2.35 -4.11
N PRO A 134 -3.52 -2.22 -4.83
CA PRO A 134 -4.07 -3.34 -5.58
C PRO A 134 -3.13 -3.85 -6.67
N SER A 135 -2.37 -2.97 -7.31
CA SER A 135 -1.36 -3.37 -8.30
C SER A 135 -0.23 -4.17 -7.69
N ALA A 136 0.25 -3.79 -6.50
CA ALA A 136 1.26 -4.56 -5.81
C ALA A 136 0.72 -5.96 -5.49
N ILE A 137 -0.51 -6.06 -4.98
CA ILE A 137 -1.14 -7.33 -4.60
C ILE A 137 -1.35 -8.24 -5.82
N LEU A 138 -1.85 -7.71 -6.93
CA LEU A 138 -2.23 -8.52 -8.10
C LEU A 138 -1.10 -8.78 -9.10
N LEU A 139 -0.06 -7.94 -9.11
CA LEU A 139 0.98 -7.97 -10.14
C LEU A 139 2.37 -8.22 -9.57
N SER A 140 2.57 -8.37 -8.26
CA SER A 140 3.91 -8.72 -7.75
C SER A 140 4.33 -10.13 -8.17
N ARG A 141 5.65 -10.35 -8.25
CA ARG A 141 6.22 -11.67 -8.52
C ARG A 141 7.38 -11.88 -7.56
N TYR A 142 7.45 -13.06 -6.96
CA TYR A 142 8.54 -13.42 -6.07
C TYR A 142 9.91 -13.21 -6.77
N GLY A 143 10.84 -12.53 -6.10
CA GLY A 143 12.18 -12.23 -6.61
C GLY A 143 12.30 -11.04 -7.57
N TYR A 144 11.18 -10.39 -7.92
CA TYR A 144 11.16 -9.22 -8.80
C TYR A 144 10.72 -7.95 -8.08
N LEU A 145 11.31 -6.82 -8.47
CA LEU A 145 10.73 -5.51 -8.21
C LEU A 145 9.73 -5.19 -9.32
N THR A 146 8.45 -5.06 -8.96
CA THR A 146 7.41 -4.55 -9.86
C THR A 146 7.55 -3.04 -10.02
N PHE A 147 7.91 -2.61 -11.22
CA PHE A 147 7.97 -1.20 -11.60
C PHE A 147 6.72 -0.86 -12.42
N MET A 148 5.86 -0.01 -11.85
CA MET A 148 4.55 0.32 -12.41
C MET A 148 4.51 1.74 -12.94
N ASP A 149 4.00 1.89 -14.16
CA ASP A 149 3.54 3.17 -14.66
C ASP A 149 2.07 3.39 -14.27
N CYS A 150 1.81 4.30 -13.33
CA CYS A 150 0.45 4.59 -12.85
C CYS A 150 -0.48 5.30 -13.86
N LYS A 151 0.03 5.78 -15.01
CA LYS A 151 -0.78 6.41 -16.06
C LYS A 151 -1.40 5.35 -16.96
N THR A 152 -0.60 4.36 -17.36
CA THR A 152 -1.01 3.26 -18.24
C THR A 152 -1.43 2.02 -17.45
N ALA A 153 -1.24 2.00 -16.13
CA ALA A 153 -1.39 0.83 -15.27
C ALA A 153 -0.57 -0.38 -15.73
N SER A 154 0.52 -0.14 -16.46
CA SER A 154 1.36 -1.20 -17.04
C SER A 154 2.50 -1.58 -16.11
N PRO A 155 2.65 -2.86 -15.74
CA PRO A 155 3.78 -3.33 -14.96
C PRO A 155 5.00 -3.65 -15.85
N SER A 156 6.18 -3.51 -15.26
CA SER A 156 7.42 -4.13 -15.73
C SER A 156 8.14 -4.76 -14.55
N TYR A 157 8.94 -5.80 -14.82
CA TYR A 157 9.57 -6.60 -13.77
C TYR A 157 11.08 -6.47 -13.88
N VAL A 158 11.72 -6.14 -12.77
CA VAL A 158 13.19 -6.07 -12.69
C VAL A 158 13.67 -7.11 -11.70
N TYR A 159 14.47 -8.05 -12.18
CA TYR A 159 15.02 -9.08 -11.32
C TYR A 159 16.15 -8.48 -10.46
N PHE A 160 16.29 -8.95 -9.21
CA PHE A 160 17.36 -8.45 -8.34
C PHE A 160 18.75 -8.80 -8.90
N SER A 161 19.63 -7.80 -9.03
CA SER A 161 20.95 -7.99 -9.64
C SER A 161 20.86 -8.63 -11.03
N GLU A 162 19.86 -8.20 -11.82
CA GLU A 162 19.65 -8.63 -13.19
C GLU A 162 20.91 -8.54 -14.06
N LEU A 163 21.75 -7.53 -13.82
CA LEU A 163 23.00 -7.28 -14.53
C LEU A 163 24.15 -8.25 -14.17
N SER A 164 23.97 -9.07 -13.13
CA SER A 164 24.96 -10.06 -12.67
C SER A 164 24.37 -11.47 -12.52
N LYS A 165 23.25 -11.75 -13.22
CA LYS A 165 22.50 -13.03 -13.19
C LYS A 165 23.35 -14.29 -13.33
N SER A 166 24.48 -14.24 -14.03
CA SER A 166 25.38 -15.39 -14.25
C SER A 166 26.19 -15.81 -13.01
N GLN A 167 26.17 -15.02 -11.93
CA GLN A 167 26.99 -15.23 -10.73
C GLN A 167 26.18 -15.53 -9.46
N GLN A 168 24.84 -15.62 -9.55
CA GLN A 168 24.03 -15.88 -8.36
C GLN A 168 23.89 -17.37 -8.06
N PRO A 169 24.26 -17.83 -6.84
CA PRO A 169 23.81 -19.11 -6.35
C PRO A 169 22.28 -19.08 -6.23
N GLN A 170 21.62 -20.18 -6.56
CA GLN A 170 20.24 -20.40 -6.15
C GLN A 170 20.17 -20.23 -4.62
N GLY A 171 19.46 -19.19 -4.14
CA GLY A 171 19.54 -18.79 -2.74
C GLY A 171 18.50 -17.77 -2.32
N ARG A 172 18.39 -17.60 -1.00
CA ARG A 172 17.52 -16.59 -0.37
C ARG A 172 18.00 -15.17 -0.72
N PRO A 173 17.10 -14.17 -0.78
CA PRO A 173 17.51 -12.79 -1.03
C PRO A 173 18.57 -12.33 0.00
N PRO A 174 19.58 -11.54 -0.40
CA PRO A 174 20.62 -11.04 0.51
C PRO A 174 20.12 -9.95 1.47
N PHE A 175 18.81 -9.73 1.54
CA PHE A 175 18.17 -8.77 2.41
C PHE A 175 16.87 -9.34 2.99
N LYS A 176 16.40 -8.72 4.08
CA LYS A 176 15.03 -8.87 4.60
C LYS A 176 14.34 -7.52 4.62
N ILE A 177 13.03 -7.55 4.82
CA ILE A 177 12.21 -6.35 5.02
C ILE A 177 11.80 -6.33 6.50
N LEU A 178 12.15 -5.27 7.22
CA LEU A 178 11.60 -5.05 8.56
C LEU A 178 10.35 -4.19 8.45
N LEU A 179 9.29 -4.59 9.15
CA LEU A 179 8.09 -3.79 9.34
C LEU A 179 7.96 -3.49 10.83
N ALA A 180 8.21 -2.25 11.22
CA ALA A 180 8.09 -1.81 12.61
C ALA A 180 6.81 -1.00 12.80
N PHE A 181 5.96 -1.41 13.75
CA PHE A 181 4.63 -0.83 13.94
C PHE A 181 4.65 0.26 15.01
N SER A 182 4.01 1.39 14.72
CA SER A 182 3.96 2.54 15.63
C SER A 182 2.97 2.38 16.79
N GLY A 183 2.00 1.45 16.68
CA GLY A 183 0.91 1.33 17.64
C GLY A 183 -0.17 2.42 17.53
N LEU A 184 -0.04 3.36 16.59
CA LEU A 184 -1.04 4.38 16.31
C LEU A 184 -2.21 3.78 15.53
N GLN A 185 -3.39 3.77 16.15
CA GLN A 185 -4.63 3.20 15.59
C GLN A 185 -5.58 4.25 14.99
N HIS A 186 -5.51 5.52 15.44
CA HIS A 186 -6.42 6.57 15.00
C HIS A 186 -5.83 7.45 13.90
N ASN A 187 -6.70 7.93 13.01
CA ASN A 187 -6.34 8.89 11.98
C ASN A 187 -6.04 10.27 12.58
N LEU A 188 -5.08 10.96 11.97
CA LEU A 188 -4.96 12.40 12.16
C LEU A 188 -6.25 13.11 11.69
N PRO A 189 -6.57 14.30 12.24
CA PRO A 189 -7.73 15.10 11.84
C PRO A 189 -7.81 15.31 10.33
N LYS A 190 -9.03 15.42 9.78
CA LYS A 190 -9.30 15.57 8.33
C LYS A 190 -8.46 16.65 7.64
N SER A 191 -8.14 17.74 8.35
CA SER A 191 -7.32 18.86 7.87
C SER A 191 -5.84 18.52 7.62
N ARG A 192 -5.37 17.34 8.03
CA ARG A 192 -4.00 16.84 7.83
C ARG A 192 -3.97 15.43 7.24
N GLY A 193 -5.08 14.96 6.66
CA GLY A 193 -5.21 13.60 6.14
C GLY A 193 -4.81 13.43 4.67
N TYR A 194 -4.88 12.19 4.19
CA TYR A 194 -4.47 11.80 2.84
C TYR A 194 -5.13 12.63 1.72
N ASN A 195 -6.46 12.83 1.75
CA ASN A 195 -7.15 13.61 0.71
C ASN A 195 -6.70 15.09 0.68
N MET A 196 -6.22 15.66 1.80
CA MET A 196 -5.65 17.01 1.79
C MET A 196 -4.35 17.05 0.98
N ARG A 197 -3.51 16.03 1.08
CA ARG A 197 -2.29 15.92 0.26
C ARG A 197 -2.61 15.77 -1.22
N VAL A 198 -3.64 14.98 -1.55
CA VAL A 198 -4.14 14.85 -2.94
C VAL A 198 -4.61 16.22 -3.45
N PHE A 199 -5.37 16.96 -2.65
CA PHE A 199 -5.82 18.31 -2.99
C PHE A 199 -4.63 19.27 -3.21
N GLU A 200 -3.69 19.36 -2.27
CA GLU A 200 -2.50 20.22 -2.40
C GLU A 200 -1.67 19.88 -3.65
N CYS A 201 -1.50 18.60 -3.98
CA CYS A 201 -0.83 18.20 -5.23
C CYS A 201 -1.61 18.65 -6.47
N LYS A 202 -2.95 18.59 -6.47
CA LYS A 202 -3.79 19.07 -7.58
C LYS A 202 -3.69 20.59 -7.72
N GLU A 203 -3.71 21.34 -6.62
CA GLU A 203 -3.52 22.80 -6.63
C GLU A 203 -2.14 23.21 -7.15
N ALA A 204 -1.09 22.53 -6.68
CA ALA A 204 0.28 22.76 -7.17
C ALA A 204 0.38 22.49 -8.68
N ALA A 205 -0.22 21.40 -9.17
CA ALA A 205 -0.27 21.10 -10.59
C ALA A 205 -1.05 22.15 -11.38
N ARG A 206 -2.20 22.60 -10.89
CA ARG A 206 -3.00 23.64 -11.54
C ARG A 206 -2.19 24.93 -11.70
N ALA A 207 -1.54 25.40 -10.64
CA ALA A 207 -0.73 26.62 -10.69
C ALA A 207 0.38 26.52 -11.75
N LEU A 208 1.12 25.40 -11.77
CA LEU A 208 2.20 25.17 -12.74
C LEU A 208 1.67 25.07 -14.19
N LEU A 209 0.57 24.34 -14.42
CA LEU A 209 -0.02 24.20 -15.76
C LEU A 209 -0.54 25.54 -16.27
N CYS A 210 -1.27 26.29 -15.46
CA CYS A 210 -1.75 27.63 -15.81
C CYS A 210 -0.59 28.58 -16.16
N ALA A 211 0.50 28.57 -15.36
CA ALA A 211 1.68 29.39 -15.65
C ALA A 211 2.38 29.01 -16.98
N SER A 212 2.26 27.75 -17.40
CA SER A 212 2.78 27.27 -18.69
C SER A 212 1.80 27.38 -19.86
N GLY A 213 0.58 27.87 -19.64
CA GLY A 213 -0.47 27.94 -20.66
C GLY A 213 -1.07 26.58 -21.05
N SER A 214 -0.89 25.53 -20.23
CA SER A 214 -1.45 24.21 -20.47
C SER A 214 -2.85 24.07 -19.86
N GLU A 215 -3.77 23.46 -20.62
CA GLU A 215 -5.14 23.15 -20.19
C GLU A 215 -5.30 21.69 -19.72
N ASP A 216 -4.18 20.98 -19.50
CA ASP A 216 -4.21 19.60 -19.01
C ASP A 216 -4.90 19.47 -17.65
N ALA A 217 -5.37 18.25 -17.35
CA ALA A 217 -5.93 17.94 -16.04
C ALA A 217 -4.91 18.26 -14.91
N PRO A 218 -5.34 18.84 -13.77
CA PRO A 218 -4.47 19.34 -12.71
C PRO A 218 -3.89 18.21 -11.86
N ILE A 219 -2.98 17.43 -12.43
CA ILE A 219 -2.20 16.40 -11.75
C ILE A 219 -0.72 16.63 -12.04
N LEU A 220 0.15 16.46 -11.04
CA LEU A 220 1.58 16.80 -11.17
C LEU A 220 2.29 16.02 -12.28
N ARG A 221 1.77 14.84 -12.64
CA ARG A 221 2.30 14.05 -13.76
C ARG A 221 2.08 14.69 -15.14
N LYS A 222 1.14 15.61 -15.28
CA LYS A 222 0.91 16.38 -16.51
C LYS A 222 1.82 17.61 -16.63
N VAL A 223 2.51 17.97 -15.55
CA VAL A 223 3.48 19.05 -15.56
C VAL A 223 4.82 18.51 -16.05
N ASP A 224 5.34 19.10 -17.12
CA ASP A 224 6.69 18.79 -17.60
C ASP A 224 7.74 19.14 -16.52
N PRO A 225 8.76 18.30 -16.28
CA PRO A 225 9.79 18.60 -15.28
C PRO A 225 10.54 19.92 -15.54
N GLY A 226 10.75 20.32 -16.80
CA GLY A 226 11.35 21.60 -17.15
C GLY A 226 10.46 22.78 -16.79
N VAL A 227 9.14 22.65 -16.98
CA VAL A 227 8.14 23.63 -16.50
C VAL A 227 8.20 23.75 -14.98
N TYR A 228 8.23 22.63 -14.26
CA TYR A 228 8.38 22.66 -12.81
C TYR A 228 9.65 23.41 -12.37
N GLU A 229 10.82 23.07 -12.92
CA GLU A 229 12.06 23.73 -12.52
C GLU A 229 12.05 25.24 -12.82
N ALA A 230 11.46 25.65 -13.94
CA ALA A 230 11.35 27.06 -14.34
C ALA A 230 10.33 27.85 -13.51
N GLN A 231 9.25 27.21 -13.06
CA GLN A 231 8.09 27.89 -12.47
C GLN A 231 7.85 27.57 -10.99
N LYS A 232 8.60 26.66 -10.36
CA LYS A 232 8.35 26.24 -8.96
C LYS A 232 8.30 27.38 -7.93
N CYS A 233 8.94 28.52 -8.21
CA CYS A 233 8.92 29.70 -7.33
C CYS A 233 7.56 30.40 -7.25
N ILE A 234 6.60 30.10 -8.14
CA ILE A 234 5.24 30.65 -8.08
C ILE A 234 4.38 29.96 -7.00
N LEU A 235 4.82 28.81 -6.51
CA LEU A 235 4.05 27.99 -5.58
C LEU A 235 4.21 28.52 -4.16
N ASP A 236 3.08 28.71 -3.47
CA ASP A 236 3.07 28.94 -2.03
C ASP A 236 3.75 27.78 -1.27
N GLU A 237 4.25 28.06 -0.07
CA GLU A 237 5.14 27.16 0.69
C GLU A 237 4.67 25.69 0.73
N ASN A 238 3.40 25.45 1.07
CA ASN A 238 2.87 24.09 1.18
C ASN A 238 2.80 23.40 -0.19
N LEU A 239 2.38 24.12 -1.24
CA LEU A 239 2.28 23.59 -2.60
C LEU A 239 3.67 23.29 -3.17
N ALA A 240 4.63 24.17 -2.91
CA ALA A 240 6.03 23.99 -3.29
C ALA A 240 6.61 22.71 -2.65
N LYS A 241 6.37 22.49 -1.36
CA LYS A 241 6.77 21.26 -0.66
C LYS A 241 6.14 20.02 -1.29
N ARG A 242 4.83 20.02 -1.64
CA ARG A 242 4.18 18.85 -2.27
C ARG A 242 4.72 18.56 -3.67
N ALA A 243 4.93 19.60 -4.48
CA ALA A 243 5.52 19.44 -5.80
C ALA A 243 6.96 18.91 -5.69
N GLU A 244 7.78 19.45 -4.79
CA GLU A 244 9.14 18.99 -4.55
C GLU A 244 9.19 17.52 -4.12
N HIS A 245 8.27 17.09 -3.24
CA HIS A 245 8.15 15.67 -2.89
C HIS A 245 7.91 14.82 -4.15
N TYR A 246 6.91 15.18 -4.96
CA TYR A 246 6.54 14.43 -6.17
C TYR A 246 7.71 14.33 -7.17
N PHE A 247 8.27 15.47 -7.60
CA PHE A 247 9.31 15.47 -8.62
C PHE A 247 10.60 14.80 -8.15
N SER A 248 10.98 14.98 -6.88
CA SER A 248 12.13 14.29 -6.31
C SER A 248 11.88 12.79 -6.11
N GLU A 249 10.67 12.37 -5.76
CA GLU A 249 10.30 10.95 -5.63
C GLU A 249 10.32 10.24 -6.99
N MET A 250 9.82 10.88 -8.05
CA MET A 250 9.90 10.32 -9.41
C MET A 250 11.36 10.05 -9.83
N LYS A 251 12.27 10.97 -9.52
CA LYS A 251 13.72 10.78 -9.75
C LYS A 251 14.27 9.61 -8.91
N ARG A 252 13.88 9.50 -7.64
CA ARG A 252 14.29 8.40 -6.74
C ARG A 252 13.78 7.04 -7.21
N VAL A 253 12.56 6.96 -7.73
CA VAL A 253 11.96 5.71 -8.24
C VAL A 253 12.74 5.17 -9.44
N VAL A 254 13.13 6.03 -10.39
CA VAL A 254 13.97 5.62 -11.53
C VAL A 254 15.34 5.13 -11.06
N LYS A 255 16.02 5.89 -10.19
CA LYS A 255 17.32 5.47 -9.63
C LYS A 255 17.24 4.18 -8.83
N GLY A 256 16.17 3.99 -8.04
CA GLY A 256 15.96 2.79 -7.24
C GLY A 256 15.79 1.54 -8.10
N ARG A 257 15.11 1.67 -9.25
CA ARG A 257 15.01 0.61 -10.25
C ARG A 257 16.39 0.21 -10.77
N GLU A 258 17.25 1.19 -11.08
CA GLU A 258 18.60 0.95 -11.58
C GLU A 258 19.51 0.32 -10.52
N ALA A 259 19.47 0.82 -9.27
CA ALA A 259 20.20 0.25 -8.15
C ALA A 259 19.80 -1.21 -7.90
N TRP A 260 18.49 -1.50 -7.93
CA TRP A 260 17.97 -2.87 -7.82
C TRP A 260 18.48 -3.79 -8.96
N ALA A 261 18.49 -3.30 -10.20
CA ALA A 261 19.00 -4.06 -11.35
C ALA A 261 20.51 -4.36 -11.24
N ARG A 262 21.29 -3.47 -10.61
CA ARG A 262 22.71 -3.69 -10.28
C ARG A 262 22.92 -4.57 -9.05
N GLY A 263 21.90 -4.77 -8.22
CA GLY A 263 22.05 -5.42 -6.91
C GLY A 263 22.68 -4.53 -5.85
N ASP A 264 22.73 -3.21 -6.09
CA ASP A 264 23.30 -2.23 -5.16
C ASP A 264 22.27 -1.88 -4.06
N LEU A 265 22.24 -2.73 -3.04
CA LEU A 265 21.34 -2.56 -1.91
C LEU A 265 21.70 -1.33 -1.05
N GLN A 266 22.96 -0.90 -1.06
CA GLN A 266 23.41 0.27 -0.32
C GLN A 266 22.82 1.55 -0.92
N GLU A 267 22.93 1.72 -2.24
CA GLU A 267 22.32 2.84 -2.95
C GLU A 267 20.79 2.80 -2.84
N LEU A 268 20.19 1.61 -2.98
CA LEU A 268 18.75 1.45 -2.79
C LEU A 268 18.30 1.90 -1.39
N GLY A 269 19.02 1.47 -0.34
CA GLY A 269 18.75 1.87 1.04
C GLY A 269 18.87 3.38 1.27
N GLN A 270 19.89 4.02 0.68
CA GLN A 270 20.04 5.48 0.71
C GLN A 270 18.86 6.19 0.03
N LEU A 271 18.41 5.69 -1.13
CA LEU A 271 17.25 6.24 -1.86
C LEU A 271 15.94 6.06 -1.06
N ILE A 272 15.77 4.91 -0.41
CA ILE A 272 14.64 4.63 0.49
C ILE A 272 14.62 5.64 1.65
N SER A 273 15.77 5.87 2.29
CA SER A 273 15.90 6.84 3.40
C SER A 273 15.68 8.28 2.94
N ALA A 274 16.20 8.65 1.78
CA ALA A 274 15.95 9.97 1.19
C ALA A 274 14.46 10.18 0.87
N SER A 275 13.76 9.13 0.43
CA SER A 275 12.30 9.16 0.27
C SER A 275 11.59 9.34 1.62
N GLY A 276 11.95 8.56 2.65
CA GLY A 276 11.40 8.72 4.00
C GLY A 276 11.57 10.15 4.53
N ARG A 277 12.76 10.74 4.38
CA ARG A 277 13.02 12.14 4.71
C ARG A 277 12.12 13.11 3.95
N SER A 278 11.91 12.89 2.65
CA SER A 278 11.03 13.71 1.83
C SER A 278 9.56 13.58 2.26
N SER A 279 9.09 12.38 2.63
CA SER A 279 7.76 12.17 3.19
C SER A 279 7.55 12.95 4.49
N ILE A 280 8.60 13.13 5.30
CA ILE A 280 8.56 13.90 6.54
C ILE A 280 8.57 15.40 6.27
N VAL A 281 9.52 15.90 5.47
CA VAL A 281 9.78 17.34 5.32
C VAL A 281 8.91 17.98 4.24
N ASN A 282 8.80 17.32 3.10
CA ASN A 282 8.15 17.88 1.90
C ASN A 282 6.71 17.41 1.79
N TYR A 283 6.42 16.15 2.13
CA TYR A 283 5.05 15.65 2.11
C TYR A 283 4.33 15.81 3.45
N GLU A 284 5.05 16.04 4.54
CA GLU A 284 4.50 16.26 5.89
C GLU A 284 3.40 15.25 6.26
N CYS A 285 3.64 13.95 5.99
CA CYS A 285 2.67 12.90 6.28
C CYS A 285 2.97 12.10 7.56
N GLY A 286 4.10 12.33 8.24
CA GLY A 286 4.48 11.61 9.47
C GLY A 286 3.93 12.22 10.77
N SER A 287 3.53 11.37 11.71
CA SER A 287 3.37 11.77 13.12
C SER A 287 4.72 11.82 13.85
N LYS A 288 4.75 12.45 15.03
CA LYS A 288 5.96 12.51 15.87
C LYS A 288 6.49 11.10 16.18
N GLU A 289 5.59 10.18 16.51
CA GLU A 289 5.88 8.81 16.90
C GLU A 289 6.43 8.00 15.72
N MET A 290 5.89 8.23 14.52
CA MET A 290 6.40 7.58 13.31
C MET A 290 7.77 8.12 12.89
N ILE A 291 7.99 9.44 13.00
CA ILE A 291 9.30 10.04 12.75
C ILE A 291 10.34 9.43 13.69
N GLN A 292 10.01 9.31 14.98
CA GLN A 292 10.91 8.68 15.96
C GLN A 292 11.19 7.21 15.63
N LEU A 293 10.17 6.44 15.24
CA LEU A 293 10.36 5.04 14.83
C LEU A 293 11.26 4.91 13.58
N TYR A 294 11.07 5.80 12.61
CA TYR A 294 11.93 5.91 11.43
C TYR A 294 13.38 6.22 11.82
N GLU A 295 13.61 7.18 12.73
CA GLU A 295 14.95 7.52 13.21
C GLU A 295 15.63 6.37 13.99
N ILE A 296 14.85 5.56 14.71
CA ILE A 296 15.34 4.35 15.39
C ILE A 296 15.76 3.30 14.36
N LEU A 297 14.93 3.06 13.34
CA LEU A 297 15.24 2.10 12.26
C LEU A 297 16.55 2.45 11.55
N LEU A 298 16.79 3.73 11.24
CA LEU A 298 18.03 4.17 10.60
C LEU A 298 19.30 3.91 11.42
N LYS A 299 19.18 3.72 12.74
CA LYS A 299 20.29 3.43 13.64
C LYS A 299 20.46 1.93 13.90
N ALA A 300 19.51 1.11 13.45
CA ALA A 300 19.51 -0.32 13.73
C ALA A 300 20.62 -1.04 12.94
N PRO A 301 21.28 -2.05 13.54
CA PRO A 301 22.39 -2.72 12.88
C PRO A 301 21.99 -3.40 11.57
N GLY A 302 22.79 -3.23 10.52
CA GLY A 302 22.53 -3.82 9.20
C GLY A 302 21.35 -3.22 8.43
N VAL A 303 20.66 -2.20 8.95
CA VAL A 303 19.63 -1.48 8.18
C VAL A 303 20.31 -0.61 7.12
N LEU A 304 19.95 -0.87 5.86
CA LEU A 304 20.46 -0.16 4.68
C LEU A 304 19.66 1.12 4.42
N GLY A 305 18.37 1.09 4.76
CA GLY A 305 17.51 2.26 4.69
C GLY A 305 16.10 1.99 5.16
N ALA A 306 15.42 3.05 5.58
CA ALA A 306 14.07 3.00 6.11
C ALA A 306 13.16 4.08 5.50
N ARG A 307 11.85 3.89 5.57
CA ARG A 307 10.84 4.92 5.24
C ARG A 307 9.50 4.57 5.87
N PHE A 308 8.54 5.47 5.78
CA PHE A 308 7.15 5.13 6.08
C PHE A 308 6.60 4.17 5.03
N SER A 309 5.76 3.23 5.48
CA SER A 309 4.89 2.45 4.61
C SER A 309 3.52 3.10 4.51
N GLY A 310 2.89 2.99 3.34
CA GLY A 310 1.57 3.56 3.07
C GLY A 310 1.51 5.08 3.20
N ALA A 311 0.37 5.60 3.67
CA ALA A 311 0.08 7.03 3.71
C ALA A 311 0.92 7.84 4.73
N GLY A 312 1.66 7.19 5.64
CA GLY A 312 2.59 7.83 6.58
C GLY A 312 1.98 8.43 7.86
N PHE A 313 0.66 8.60 7.96
CA PHE A 313 0.00 9.23 9.13
C PHE A 313 -0.16 8.30 10.34
N ARG A 314 -0.15 6.98 10.08
CA ARG A 314 -0.27 5.89 11.05
C ARG A 314 0.40 4.65 10.46
N GLY A 315 0.41 3.56 11.24
CA GLY A 315 0.80 2.25 10.74
C GLY A 315 2.26 1.93 11.03
N CYS A 316 3.01 1.54 10.01
CA CYS A 316 4.38 1.06 10.16
C CYS A 316 5.41 1.84 9.34
N CYS A 317 6.65 1.73 9.80
CA CYS A 317 7.83 2.05 9.01
C CYS A 317 8.38 0.75 8.42
N LEU A 318 8.87 0.81 7.19
CA LEU A 318 9.57 -0.28 6.54
C LEU A 318 11.07 0.02 6.52
N ALA A 319 11.89 -1.03 6.63
CA ALA A 319 13.32 -0.94 6.35
C ALA A 319 13.81 -2.13 5.53
N ILE A 320 14.83 -1.89 4.71
CA ILE A 320 15.62 -2.96 4.11
C ILE A 320 16.83 -3.20 5.00
N VAL A 321 17.06 -4.46 5.36
CA VAL A 321 18.12 -4.88 6.27
C VAL A 321 18.92 -6.03 5.66
N GLU A 322 20.20 -6.11 5.95
CA GLU A 322 21.04 -7.28 5.65
C GLU A 322 20.44 -8.55 6.24
N SER A 323 20.44 -9.64 5.47
CA SER A 323 19.66 -10.83 5.83
C SER A 323 20.13 -11.54 7.09
N ASP A 324 21.42 -11.47 7.40
CA ASP A 324 22.07 -12.04 8.59
C ASP A 324 21.96 -11.13 9.83
N ARG A 325 21.62 -9.85 9.66
CA ARG A 325 21.43 -8.87 10.73
C ARG A 325 19.96 -8.63 11.08
N ALA A 326 19.03 -9.21 10.34
CA ALA A 326 17.60 -8.91 10.43
C ALA A 326 17.00 -9.10 11.84
N GLU A 327 17.32 -10.21 12.52
CA GLU A 327 16.81 -10.49 13.87
C GLU A 327 17.42 -9.55 14.91
N GLU A 328 18.72 -9.24 14.81
CA GLU A 328 19.37 -8.27 15.69
C GLU A 328 18.79 -6.86 15.51
N ALA A 329 18.55 -6.45 14.27
CA ALA A 329 17.92 -5.19 13.94
C ALA A 329 16.49 -5.12 14.50
N ALA A 330 15.71 -6.18 14.34
CA ALA A 330 14.35 -6.24 14.88
C ALA A 330 14.32 -6.13 16.40
N ALA A 331 15.22 -6.84 17.10
CA ALA A 331 15.36 -6.75 18.55
C ALA A 331 15.78 -5.35 19.00
N TYR A 332 16.75 -4.73 18.33
CA TYR A 332 17.19 -3.36 18.60
C TYR A 332 16.03 -2.36 18.47
N VAL A 333 15.31 -2.41 17.34
CA VAL A 333 14.19 -1.48 17.05
C VAL A 333 13.09 -1.66 18.08
N GLY A 334 12.74 -2.91 18.42
CA GLY A 334 11.73 -3.23 19.42
C GLY A 334 12.07 -2.63 20.79
N ALA A 335 13.31 -2.81 21.27
CA ALA A 335 13.76 -2.32 22.56
C ALA A 335 13.84 -0.78 22.62
N GLU A 336 14.41 -0.14 21.59
CA GLU A 336 14.56 1.32 21.54
C GLU A 336 13.21 2.03 21.40
N TYR A 337 12.29 1.46 20.62
CA TYR A 337 10.95 2.02 20.48
C TYR A 337 10.10 1.81 21.73
N GLU A 338 10.19 0.66 22.41
CA GLU A 338 9.53 0.43 23.71
C GLU A 338 10.02 1.42 24.77
N ARG A 339 11.32 1.72 24.82
CA ARG A 339 11.86 2.74 25.72
C ARG A 339 11.33 4.13 25.41
N SER A 340 11.16 4.42 24.13
CA SER A 340 10.76 5.75 23.64
C SER A 340 9.24 6.00 23.68
N GLN A 341 8.44 4.94 23.49
CA GLN A 341 6.97 4.99 23.31
C GLN A 341 6.27 3.81 24.02
N PRO A 342 6.46 3.62 25.35
CA PRO A 342 6.00 2.42 26.05
C PRO A 342 4.48 2.23 25.99
N GLU A 343 3.71 3.31 26.07
CA GLU A 343 2.24 3.24 26.03
C GLU A 343 1.71 2.76 24.67
N LEU A 344 2.32 3.19 23.57
CA LEU A 344 1.90 2.76 22.23
C LEU A 344 2.32 1.32 21.96
N VAL A 345 3.55 0.96 22.35
CA VAL A 345 4.07 -0.39 22.20
C VAL A 345 3.28 -1.40 23.02
N SER A 346 2.75 -1.02 24.20
CA SER A 346 1.89 -1.89 25.02
C SER A 346 0.59 -2.32 24.32
N LYS A 347 0.15 -1.60 23.29
CA LYS A 347 -1.05 -1.89 22.49
C LYS A 347 -0.77 -2.85 21.33
N ILE A 348 0.50 -3.19 21.10
CA ILE A 348 0.95 -4.07 20.02
C ILE A 348 1.34 -5.42 20.66
N PRO A 349 0.85 -6.55 20.14
CA PRO A 349 1.34 -7.86 20.58
C PRO A 349 2.87 -7.95 20.47
N ALA A 350 3.52 -8.55 21.46
CA ALA A 350 4.98 -8.54 21.56
C ALA A 350 5.68 -9.15 20.33
N ASP A 351 5.12 -10.23 19.78
CA ASP A 351 5.57 -10.90 18.56
C ASP A 351 5.28 -10.12 17.27
N ARG A 352 4.66 -8.93 17.37
CA ARG A 352 4.22 -8.10 16.25
C ARG A 352 4.73 -6.68 16.27
N ARG A 353 5.61 -6.32 17.22
CA ARG A 353 6.21 -4.97 17.30
C ARG A 353 7.08 -4.67 16.09
N VAL A 354 7.90 -5.64 15.70
CA VAL A 354 8.73 -5.61 14.49
C VAL A 354 8.64 -6.97 13.81
N LEU A 355 8.23 -6.99 12.55
CA LEU A 355 8.19 -8.20 11.74
C LEU A 355 9.39 -8.25 10.81
N VAL A 356 10.02 -9.42 10.73
CA VAL A 356 10.98 -9.76 9.68
C VAL A 356 10.21 -10.46 8.56
N CYS A 357 10.21 -9.85 7.39
CA CYS A 357 9.45 -10.28 6.23
C CYS A 357 10.39 -10.66 5.07
N GLU A 358 9.87 -11.52 4.22
CA GLU A 358 10.46 -11.87 2.92
C GLU A 358 9.57 -11.33 1.79
N PRO A 359 10.12 -11.12 0.58
CA PRO A 359 9.31 -10.92 -0.61
C PRO A 359 8.27 -12.03 -0.78
N GLY A 360 7.03 -11.66 -1.11
CA GLY A 360 5.94 -12.58 -1.40
C GLY A 360 5.62 -12.68 -2.88
N ASP A 361 4.60 -13.46 -3.21
CA ASP A 361 4.02 -13.55 -4.55
C ASP A 361 2.72 -12.71 -4.67
N SER A 362 2.08 -12.69 -5.84
CA SER A 362 0.78 -12.06 -6.04
C SER A 362 -0.39 -12.84 -5.40
N ALA A 363 -1.53 -12.16 -5.24
CA ALA A 363 -2.80 -12.80 -4.89
C ALA A 363 -3.23 -13.82 -5.95
N GLN A 364 -3.82 -14.92 -5.50
CA GLN A 364 -4.30 -16.01 -6.35
C GLN A 364 -5.42 -16.79 -5.65
N VAL A 365 -6.30 -17.41 -6.44
CA VAL A 365 -7.28 -18.39 -5.95
C VAL A 365 -6.63 -19.77 -6.01
N ILE A 366 -6.64 -20.49 -4.89
CA ILE A 366 -6.14 -21.87 -4.81
C ILE A 366 -7.35 -22.78 -4.79
N LEU A 367 -7.56 -23.53 -5.87
CA LEU A 367 -8.63 -24.51 -5.97
C LEU A 367 -8.21 -25.80 -5.26
N GLN A 368 -9.07 -26.32 -4.38
CA GLN A 368 -8.89 -27.68 -3.86
C GLN A 368 -9.20 -28.66 -5.00
N SER A 369 -8.20 -29.45 -5.38
CA SER A 369 -8.28 -30.52 -6.37
C SER A 369 -9.09 -31.71 -5.88
#